data_AF-A0A7C4CK15-F1
#
_entry.id   AF-A0A7C4CK15-F1
#
_cell.length_a   1.000
_cell.length_b   1.000
_cell.length_c   1.000
_cell.angle_alpha   90.00
_cell.angle_beta   90.00
_cell.angle_gamma   90.00
#
_symmetry.space_group_name_H-M   'P 1'
#
loop_
_entity.id
_entity.type
_entity.pdbx_description
1 polymer ?
#
loop_
_entity_poly.entity_id
_entity_poly.type
_entity_poly.pdbx_seq_one_letter_code
_entity_poly.pdbx_strand_id
1 'polypeptide(L)'
;MAIRMIRAIKVTPSLLLKFARRKEVRVPCIYCPGICITSCPTFLESGNMMLSPLGYSRYPEIGRRECLKCWRCVSECPLNYELPETFSDGIEVELKLVREGAPMLLSVEGLDEGYASRLAEELNAGLFIATGLLRKYDDGCRIKNLSEIKRRLKGVKVLSLSPEASHSLKVPFILEAAHELPLKLEYEGPVHIPCLLLDKSERILDGLKIIGAKISGVIKDSCLKRSVPDALILCPRASTGKHLYDLLEVKTL
;
A
#
# COMPACT_ATOMS: atom_id res chain seq x y z
N MET A 1 -33.55 -1.28 -19.20
CA MET A 1 -32.87 -1.10 -17.90
C MET A 1 -31.38 -0.92 -18.15
N ALA A 2 -30.84 0.27 -17.87
CA ALA A 2 -29.41 0.53 -18.01
C ALA A 2 -28.65 -0.25 -16.92
N ILE A 3 -28.02 -1.36 -17.28
CA ILE A 3 -27.17 -2.12 -16.37
C ILE A 3 -25.97 -1.21 -16.08
N ARG A 4 -25.92 -0.66 -14.86
CA ARG A 4 -24.75 0.06 -14.33
C ARG A 4 -23.53 -0.84 -14.52
N MET A 5 -22.53 -0.36 -15.25
CA MET A 5 -21.23 -0.98 -15.54
C MET A 5 -20.84 -2.04 -14.48
N ILE A 6 -20.86 -3.32 -14.87
CA ILE A 6 -20.53 -4.44 -13.98
C ILE A 6 -19.02 -4.40 -13.71
N ARG A 7 -18.64 -3.99 -12.50
CA ARG A 7 -17.24 -3.74 -12.14
C ARG A 7 -16.37 -5.00 -12.08
N ALA A 8 -16.98 -6.17 -11.87
CA ALA A 8 -16.28 -7.44 -11.72
C ALA A 8 -17.20 -8.60 -12.08
N ILE A 9 -16.71 -9.57 -12.87
CA ILE A 9 -17.41 -10.82 -13.15
C ILE A 9 -16.44 -11.98 -12.94
N LYS A 10 -16.89 -12.97 -12.18
CA LYS A 10 -16.17 -14.21 -11.94
C LYS A 10 -16.50 -15.17 -13.08
N VAL A 11 -15.54 -15.42 -13.97
CA VAL A 11 -15.82 -16.12 -15.23
C VAL A 11 -15.32 -17.57 -15.13
N THR A 12 -16.22 -18.54 -14.97
CA THR A 12 -15.85 -19.97 -15.08
C THR A 12 -15.39 -20.29 -16.52
N PRO A 13 -14.67 -21.40 -16.76
CA PRO A 13 -14.29 -21.81 -18.12
C PRO A 13 -15.47 -21.87 -19.10
N SER A 14 -16.65 -22.29 -18.61
CA SER A 14 -17.91 -22.30 -19.38
C SER A 14 -18.52 -20.91 -19.64
N LEU A 15 -18.26 -19.92 -18.78
CA LEU A 15 -18.65 -18.52 -18.96
C LEU A 15 -17.66 -17.74 -19.84
N LEU A 16 -16.38 -18.17 -19.90
CA LEU A 16 -15.30 -17.53 -20.68
C LEU A 16 -15.63 -17.51 -22.18
N LEU A 17 -16.19 -18.61 -22.69
CA LEU A 17 -16.66 -18.72 -24.08
C LEU A 17 -17.84 -17.78 -24.40
N LYS A 18 -18.63 -17.36 -23.41
CA LYS A 18 -19.76 -16.43 -23.57
C LYS A 18 -19.40 -14.97 -23.33
N PHE A 19 -18.35 -14.69 -22.54
CA PHE A 19 -17.96 -13.34 -22.11
C PHE A 19 -16.91 -12.65 -22.97
N ALA A 20 -16.13 -13.39 -23.76
CA ALA A 20 -15.08 -12.83 -24.63
C ALA A 20 -15.58 -11.77 -25.66
N ARG A 21 -16.90 -11.61 -25.82
CA ARG A 21 -17.53 -10.65 -26.75
C ARG A 21 -18.11 -9.38 -26.09
N ARG A 22 -18.04 -9.20 -24.76
CA ARG A 22 -18.65 -8.03 -24.09
C ARG A 22 -17.60 -7.04 -23.60
N LYS A 23 -17.62 -5.81 -24.14
CA LYS A 23 -16.74 -4.67 -23.81
C LYS A 23 -16.94 -4.07 -22.40
N GLU A 24 -17.82 -4.65 -21.58
CA GLU A 24 -18.31 -4.04 -20.33
C GLU A 24 -17.57 -4.50 -19.06
N VAL A 25 -16.68 -5.50 -19.16
CA VAL A 25 -15.89 -6.01 -18.02
C VAL A 25 -14.45 -5.50 -18.15
N ARG A 26 -13.99 -4.68 -17.18
CA ARG A 26 -12.63 -4.10 -17.24
C ARG A 26 -11.50 -5.12 -17.00
N VAL A 27 -11.67 -6.08 -16.08
CA VAL A 27 -10.69 -7.16 -15.82
C VAL A 27 -11.42 -8.42 -15.31
N PRO A 28 -11.63 -9.45 -16.15
CA PRO A 28 -12.27 -10.70 -15.71
C PRO A 28 -11.28 -11.59 -14.94
N CYS A 29 -11.69 -12.16 -13.80
CA CYS A 29 -10.91 -13.21 -13.14
C CYS A 29 -11.09 -14.54 -13.89
N ILE A 30 -9.97 -15.15 -14.30
CA ILE A 30 -9.95 -16.38 -15.13
C ILE A 30 -9.83 -17.68 -14.33
N TYR A 31 -9.92 -17.64 -13.00
CA TYR A 31 -9.66 -18.80 -12.13
C TYR A 31 -8.32 -19.47 -12.43
N CYS A 32 -7.23 -18.69 -12.38
CA CYS A 32 -5.87 -19.24 -12.29
C CYS A 32 -5.78 -20.25 -11.12
N PRO A 33 -4.78 -21.16 -11.09
CA PRO A 33 -4.66 -22.23 -10.08
C PRO A 33 -4.33 -21.69 -8.68
N GLY A 34 -5.22 -20.89 -8.10
CA GLY A 34 -5.18 -20.45 -6.71
C GLY A 34 -4.06 -19.48 -6.35
N ILE A 35 -3.34 -18.86 -7.29
CA ILE A 35 -2.17 -17.98 -6.99
C ILE A 35 -2.49 -16.92 -5.93
N CYS A 36 -3.63 -16.23 -6.09
CA CYS A 36 -4.05 -15.22 -5.12
C CYS A 36 -4.39 -15.80 -3.73
N ILE A 37 -4.85 -17.05 -3.68
CA ILE A 37 -5.16 -17.77 -2.43
C ILE A 37 -3.86 -18.15 -1.72
N THR A 38 -2.90 -18.71 -2.45
CA THR A 38 -1.60 -19.13 -1.90
C THR A 38 -0.76 -17.94 -1.43
N SER A 39 -1.03 -16.73 -1.92
CA SER A 39 -0.38 -15.50 -1.48
C SER A 39 -1.12 -14.76 -0.36
N CYS A 40 -2.31 -15.23 0.06
CA CYS A 40 -3.15 -14.54 1.03
C CYS A 40 -2.82 -15.00 2.45
N PRO A 41 -2.25 -14.13 3.31
CA PRO A 41 -1.95 -14.51 4.69
C PRO A 41 -3.19 -15.01 5.42
N THR A 42 -4.34 -14.36 5.19
CA THR A 42 -5.60 -14.73 5.84
C THR A 42 -6.00 -16.16 5.62
N PHE A 43 -5.88 -16.62 4.38
CA PHE A 43 -6.17 -17.99 4.03
C PHE A 43 -5.10 -18.97 4.54
N LEU A 44 -3.82 -18.65 4.38
CA LEU A 44 -2.72 -19.53 4.77
C LEU A 44 -2.77 -19.94 6.25
N GLU A 45 -3.21 -19.02 7.11
CA GLU A 45 -3.35 -19.31 8.55
C GLU A 45 -4.66 -20.02 8.90
N SER A 46 -5.76 -19.63 8.26
CA SER A 46 -7.09 -20.14 8.64
C SER A 46 -7.49 -21.43 7.94
N GLY A 47 -6.91 -21.72 6.77
CA GLY A 47 -7.38 -22.77 5.85
C GLY A 47 -8.81 -22.56 5.32
N ASN A 48 -9.48 -21.46 5.68
CA ASN A 48 -10.89 -21.25 5.40
C ASN A 48 -11.08 -20.56 4.05
N MET A 49 -11.68 -21.27 3.09
CA MET A 49 -11.96 -20.74 1.75
C MET A 49 -12.85 -19.48 1.73
N MET A 50 -13.70 -19.28 2.74
CA MET A 50 -14.47 -18.04 2.90
C MET A 50 -13.57 -16.85 3.25
N LEU A 51 -12.47 -17.11 3.95
CA LEU A 51 -11.45 -16.13 4.34
C LEU A 51 -10.27 -16.12 3.34
N SER A 52 -10.60 -16.18 2.05
CA SER A 52 -9.65 -16.16 0.93
C SER A 52 -10.06 -15.12 -0.12
N PRO A 53 -9.18 -14.74 -1.06
CA PRO A 53 -9.56 -13.84 -2.15
C PRO A 53 -10.74 -14.35 -2.98
N LEU A 54 -10.88 -15.67 -3.17
CA LEU A 54 -12.05 -16.23 -3.84
C LEU A 54 -13.32 -16.10 -2.98
N GLY A 55 -13.21 -16.26 -1.66
CA GLY A 55 -14.30 -16.02 -0.72
C GLY A 55 -14.75 -14.57 -0.75
N TYR A 56 -13.82 -13.64 -0.57
CA TYR A 56 -14.09 -12.19 -0.58
C TYR A 56 -14.64 -11.69 -1.91
N SER A 57 -14.27 -12.31 -3.04
CA SER A 57 -14.85 -11.97 -4.35
C SER A 57 -16.34 -12.29 -4.46
N ARG A 58 -16.82 -13.29 -3.70
CA ARG A 58 -18.23 -13.68 -3.64
C ARG A 58 -18.99 -12.93 -2.54
N TYR A 59 -18.30 -12.60 -1.45
CA TYR A 59 -18.85 -12.01 -0.24
C TYR A 59 -18.05 -10.75 0.15
N PRO A 60 -18.25 -9.63 -0.55
CA PRO A 60 -17.46 -8.41 -0.36
C PRO A 60 -17.55 -7.83 1.06
N GLU A 61 -18.67 -8.03 1.75
CA GLU A 61 -18.89 -7.65 3.16
C GLU A 61 -17.98 -8.41 4.13
N ILE A 62 -17.67 -9.68 3.83
CA ILE A 62 -16.66 -10.45 4.57
C ILE A 62 -15.28 -9.90 4.23
N GLY A 63 -15.01 -9.60 2.94
CA GLY A 63 -13.77 -8.96 2.52
C GLY A 63 -13.50 -7.62 3.24
N ARG A 64 -14.53 -6.79 3.40
CA ARG A 64 -14.44 -5.53 4.14
C ARG A 64 -14.03 -5.72 5.59
N ARG A 65 -14.49 -6.77 6.27
CA ARG A 65 -14.18 -7.01 7.69
C ARG A 65 -12.88 -7.80 7.89
N GLU A 66 -12.73 -8.89 7.15
CA GLU A 66 -11.72 -9.93 7.44
C GLU A 66 -10.46 -9.81 6.57
N CYS A 67 -10.53 -9.11 5.42
CA CYS A 67 -9.34 -8.94 4.59
C CYS A 67 -8.38 -7.95 5.26
N LEU A 68 -7.11 -8.36 5.38
CA LEU A 68 -6.02 -7.50 5.85
C LEU A 68 -5.70 -6.34 4.91
N LYS A 69 -6.19 -6.43 3.65
CA LYS A 69 -6.02 -5.41 2.61
C LYS A 69 -4.54 -5.11 2.37
N CYS A 70 -3.77 -6.19 2.24
CA CYS A 70 -2.33 -6.18 2.01
C CYS A 70 -1.93 -6.14 0.53
N TRP A 71 -2.91 -6.18 -0.38
CA TRP A 71 -2.73 -6.21 -1.85
C TRP A 71 -1.84 -7.34 -2.42
N ARG A 72 -1.29 -8.26 -1.62
CA ARG A 72 -0.50 -9.40 -2.11
C ARG A 72 -1.23 -10.21 -3.19
N CYS A 73 -2.53 -10.47 -2.97
CA CYS A 73 -3.35 -11.17 -3.95
C CYS A 73 -3.52 -10.44 -5.28
N VAL A 74 -3.34 -9.12 -5.30
CA VAL A 74 -3.35 -8.28 -6.51
C VAL A 74 -1.98 -8.33 -7.18
N SER A 75 -0.90 -8.14 -6.41
CA SER A 75 0.47 -8.15 -6.93
C SER A 75 0.87 -9.48 -7.57
N GLU A 76 0.42 -10.59 -7.00
CA GLU A 76 0.69 -11.93 -7.55
C GLU A 76 -0.31 -12.32 -8.67
N CYS A 77 -1.37 -11.54 -8.88
CA CYS A 77 -2.35 -11.85 -9.92
C CYS A 77 -1.79 -11.47 -11.30
N PRO A 78 -1.69 -12.41 -12.26
CA PRO A 78 -1.22 -12.10 -13.62
C PRO A 78 -2.08 -11.06 -14.35
N LEU A 79 -3.33 -10.88 -13.90
CA LEU A 79 -4.27 -9.91 -14.45
C LEU A 79 -4.37 -8.63 -13.62
N ASN A 80 -3.59 -8.49 -12.53
CA ASN A 80 -3.65 -7.38 -11.59
C ASN A 80 -5.09 -7.08 -11.12
N TYR A 81 -5.86 -8.13 -10.81
CA TYR A 81 -7.25 -7.96 -10.40
C TYR A 81 -7.32 -7.30 -9.02
N GLU A 82 -7.76 -6.04 -8.99
CA GLU A 82 -7.82 -5.17 -7.79
C GLU A 82 -8.96 -5.56 -6.83
N LEU A 83 -8.98 -6.82 -6.37
CA LEU A 83 -10.05 -7.36 -5.52
C LEU A 83 -10.40 -6.46 -4.33
N PRO A 84 -9.43 -5.93 -3.55
CA PRO A 84 -9.78 -5.14 -2.38
C PRO A 84 -10.59 -3.88 -2.73
N GLU A 85 -10.43 -3.30 -3.91
CA GLU A 85 -11.16 -2.09 -4.34
C GLU A 85 -12.62 -2.35 -4.72
N THR A 86 -13.04 -3.62 -4.71
CA THR A 86 -14.40 -4.03 -5.03
C THR A 86 -15.28 -4.17 -3.78
N PHE A 87 -14.72 -4.06 -2.58
CA PHE A 87 -15.44 -4.29 -1.32
C PHE A 87 -16.40 -3.16 -0.96
N SER A 88 -16.10 -1.94 -1.41
CA SER A 88 -16.82 -0.73 -1.02
C SER A 88 -16.94 0.28 -2.16
N ASP A 89 -17.78 1.27 -1.95
CA ASP A 89 -17.93 2.38 -2.89
C ASP A 89 -16.66 3.23 -3.00
N GLY A 90 -16.55 3.95 -4.11
CA GLY A 90 -15.40 4.79 -4.34
C GLY A 90 -15.38 6.01 -3.41
N ILE A 91 -14.19 6.34 -2.92
CA ILE A 91 -13.89 7.52 -2.11
C ILE A 91 -13.24 8.61 -2.97
N GLU A 92 -13.29 9.84 -2.47
CA GLU A 92 -12.45 10.94 -2.96
C GLU A 92 -11.31 11.17 -1.97
N VAL A 93 -10.15 11.51 -2.51
CA VAL A 93 -8.96 11.85 -1.72
C VAL A 93 -8.64 13.31 -1.98
N GLU A 94 -8.38 14.06 -0.92
CA GLU A 94 -7.98 15.46 -1.03
C GLU A 94 -6.52 15.62 -0.63
N LEU A 95 -5.80 16.51 -1.32
CA LEU A 95 -4.45 16.91 -0.95
C LEU A 95 -4.50 18.31 -0.33
N LYS A 96 -4.27 18.38 0.97
CA LYS A 96 -4.14 19.63 1.73
C LYS A 96 -2.68 20.03 1.80
N LEU A 97 -2.36 21.20 1.25
CA LEU A 97 -1.03 21.81 1.42
C LEU A 97 -0.93 22.34 2.85
N VAL A 98 0.06 21.87 3.59
CA VAL A 98 0.34 22.32 4.96
C VAL A 98 1.55 23.25 4.98
N ARG A 99 2.58 22.91 4.20
CA ARG A 99 3.82 23.68 4.10
C ARG A 99 4.33 23.67 2.67
N GLU A 100 4.75 24.83 2.18
CA GLU A 100 5.45 24.94 0.89
C GLU A 100 6.94 24.55 1.04
N GLY A 101 7.50 23.93 0.00
CA GLY A 101 8.91 23.53 0.00
C GLY A 101 9.22 22.44 -1.02
N ALA A 102 10.50 22.08 -1.13
CA ALA A 102 10.99 21.02 -2.01
C ALA A 102 12.12 20.24 -1.32
N PRO A 103 12.10 18.88 -1.33
CA PRO A 103 11.04 18.03 -1.86
C PRO A 103 9.72 18.19 -1.09
N MET A 104 8.64 17.69 -1.66
CA MET A 104 7.32 17.70 -1.05
C MET A 104 7.06 16.35 -0.37
N LEU A 105 6.97 16.33 0.95
CA LEU A 105 6.60 15.13 1.70
C LEU A 105 5.09 14.90 1.60
N LEU A 106 4.68 13.64 1.46
CA LEU A 106 3.28 13.25 1.38
C LEU A 106 2.91 12.31 2.53
N SER A 107 2.12 12.85 3.43
CA SER A 107 1.56 12.19 4.61
C SER A 107 0.12 11.74 4.36
N VAL A 108 -0.35 10.78 5.15
CA VAL A 108 -1.72 10.30 5.17
C VAL A 108 -2.35 10.66 6.51
N GLU A 109 -3.51 11.33 6.44
CA GLU A 109 -4.29 11.72 7.61
C GLU A 109 -4.60 10.51 8.51
N GLY A 110 -4.38 10.66 9.82
CA GLY A 110 -4.61 9.62 10.82
C GLY A 110 -3.59 8.47 10.81
N LEU A 111 -2.49 8.58 10.05
CA LEU A 111 -1.46 7.54 9.97
C LEU A 111 -0.06 8.02 10.39
N ASP A 112 0.44 9.07 9.74
CA ASP A 112 1.85 9.49 9.85
C ASP A 112 2.02 11.02 10.01
N GLU A 113 0.95 11.76 10.32
CA GLU A 113 0.93 13.25 10.34
C GLU A 113 1.91 13.88 11.34
N GLY A 114 1.98 13.34 12.55
CA GLY A 114 2.87 13.86 13.59
C GLY A 114 4.34 13.71 13.19
N TYR A 115 4.69 12.53 12.68
CA TYR A 115 6.01 12.25 12.13
C TYR A 115 6.32 13.12 10.90
N ALA A 116 5.35 13.28 10.01
CA ALA A 116 5.50 14.05 8.78
C ALA A 116 5.76 15.53 9.05
N SER A 117 5.06 16.11 10.03
CA SER A 117 5.21 17.51 10.41
C SER A 117 6.61 17.77 10.97
N ARG A 118 7.08 16.92 11.91
CA ARG A 118 8.44 16.98 12.46
C ARG A 118 9.48 16.87 11.34
N LEU A 119 9.37 15.84 10.49
CA LEU A 119 10.36 15.59 9.45
C LEU A 119 10.40 16.70 8.39
N ALA A 120 9.23 17.27 8.03
CA ALA A 120 9.15 18.40 7.11
C ALA A 120 9.86 19.64 7.68
N GLU A 121 9.75 19.88 8.99
CA GLU A 121 10.47 20.94 9.68
C GLU A 121 11.98 20.72 9.67
N GLU A 122 12.43 19.54 10.11
CA GLU A 122 13.85 19.19 10.19
C GLU A 122 14.55 19.21 8.81
N LEU A 123 13.86 18.78 7.76
CA LEU A 123 14.39 18.79 6.38
C LEU A 123 14.18 20.11 5.64
N ASN A 124 13.49 21.09 6.24
CA ASN A 124 12.98 22.27 5.54
C ASN A 124 12.22 21.92 4.23
N ALA A 125 11.45 20.84 4.27
CA ALA A 125 10.71 20.29 3.14
C ALA A 125 9.27 20.83 3.07
N GLY A 126 8.64 20.67 1.91
CA GLY A 126 7.19 20.90 1.78
C GLY A 126 6.39 19.73 2.38
N LEU A 127 5.11 19.95 2.69
CA LEU A 127 4.23 18.92 3.23
C LEU A 127 2.80 19.00 2.62
N PHE A 128 2.37 17.89 2.04
CA PHE A 128 0.97 17.58 1.76
C PHE A 128 0.43 16.53 2.74
N ILE A 129 -0.82 16.69 3.16
CA ILE A 129 -1.60 15.66 3.85
C ILE A 129 -2.69 15.16 2.90
N ALA A 130 -2.74 13.85 2.69
CA ALA A 130 -3.77 13.16 1.93
C ALA A 130 -4.92 12.73 2.86
N THR A 131 -6.04 13.44 2.80
CA THR A 131 -7.25 13.17 3.56
C THR A 131 -8.10 12.10 2.85
N GLY A 132 -8.69 11.19 3.63
CA GLY A 132 -9.56 10.12 3.14
C GLY A 132 -8.86 8.88 2.56
N LEU A 133 -7.54 8.91 2.33
CA LEU A 133 -6.81 7.80 1.70
C LEU A 133 -6.87 6.50 2.52
N LEU A 134 -6.86 6.57 3.85
CA LEU A 134 -6.94 5.39 4.73
C LEU A 134 -8.14 4.50 4.45
N ARG A 135 -9.27 5.09 4.05
CA ARG A 135 -10.50 4.33 3.74
C ARG A 135 -10.31 3.32 2.61
N LYS A 136 -9.36 3.55 1.69
CA LYS A 136 -8.96 2.52 0.70
C LYS A 136 -8.50 1.23 1.39
N TYR A 137 -7.73 1.37 2.45
CA TYR A 137 -7.08 0.27 3.17
C TYR A 137 -7.87 -0.26 4.36
N ASP A 138 -8.89 0.49 4.80
CA ASP A 138 -9.78 0.07 5.88
C ASP A 138 -11.04 -0.58 5.34
N ASP A 139 -11.65 0.04 4.33
CA ASP A 139 -12.93 -0.39 3.77
C ASP A 139 -12.77 -1.14 2.44
N GLY A 140 -11.60 -1.10 1.79
CA GLY A 140 -11.44 -1.64 0.43
C GLY A 140 -12.13 -0.76 -0.62
N CYS A 141 -11.82 0.53 -0.61
CA CYS A 141 -12.41 1.52 -1.52
C CYS A 141 -11.49 1.81 -2.71
N ARG A 142 -12.06 2.03 -3.89
CA ARG A 142 -11.35 2.67 -5.02
C ARG A 142 -11.26 4.18 -4.83
N ILE A 143 -10.22 4.81 -5.39
CA ILE A 143 -10.09 6.28 -5.40
C ILE A 143 -10.71 6.83 -6.69
N LYS A 144 -11.78 7.61 -6.60
CA LYS A 144 -12.52 8.15 -7.75
C LYS A 144 -11.73 9.21 -8.51
N ASN A 145 -11.07 10.10 -7.79
CA ASN A 145 -10.36 11.26 -8.34
C ASN A 145 -8.83 11.03 -8.48
N LEU A 146 -8.38 9.77 -8.59
CA LEU A 146 -6.95 9.42 -8.64
C LEU A 146 -6.20 10.14 -9.77
N SER A 147 -6.82 10.24 -10.96
CA SER A 147 -6.22 10.92 -12.11
C SER A 147 -5.99 12.41 -11.85
N GLU A 148 -6.90 13.05 -11.13
CA GLU A 148 -6.78 14.46 -10.75
C GLU A 148 -5.66 14.66 -9.73
N ILE A 149 -5.59 13.80 -8.72
CA ILE A 149 -4.53 13.82 -7.70
C ILE A 149 -3.16 13.62 -8.34
N LYS A 150 -3.02 12.62 -9.22
CA LYS A 150 -1.78 12.40 -9.97
C LYS A 150 -1.39 13.59 -10.85
N ARG A 151 -2.38 14.28 -11.44
CA ARG A 151 -2.13 15.50 -12.23
C ARG A 151 -1.61 16.63 -11.34
N ARG A 152 -2.16 16.81 -10.14
CA ARG A 152 -1.70 17.84 -9.17
C ARG A 152 -0.27 17.59 -8.67
N LEU A 153 0.11 16.32 -8.50
CA LEU A 153 1.47 15.95 -8.07
C LEU A 153 2.49 15.93 -9.22
N LYS A 154 2.05 16.07 -10.48
CA LYS A 154 2.92 16.00 -11.65
C LYS A 154 3.90 17.17 -11.66
N GLY A 155 5.19 16.88 -11.84
CA GLY A 155 6.25 17.89 -11.91
C GLY A 155 6.77 18.35 -10.55
N VAL A 156 6.18 17.89 -9.45
CA VAL A 156 6.71 18.11 -8.09
C VAL A 156 7.50 16.88 -7.67
N LYS A 157 8.67 17.06 -7.05
CA LYS A 157 9.40 15.97 -6.41
C LYS A 157 8.70 15.59 -5.10
N VAL A 158 7.83 14.59 -5.18
CA VAL A 158 6.99 14.15 -4.05
C VAL A 158 7.52 12.84 -3.49
N LEU A 159 7.68 12.76 -2.17
CA LEU A 159 8.11 11.57 -1.45
C LEU A 159 7.04 11.18 -0.43
N SER A 160 6.51 9.96 -0.53
CA SER A 160 5.58 9.43 0.46
C SER A 160 6.27 8.97 1.74
N LEU A 161 5.60 9.23 2.86
CA LEU A 161 6.05 8.80 4.18
C LEU A 161 5.42 7.48 4.61
N SER A 162 4.36 7.03 3.95
CA SER A 162 3.72 5.73 4.22
C SER A 162 3.68 4.81 2.99
N PRO A 163 3.70 3.48 3.22
CA PRO A 163 3.40 2.48 2.20
C PRO A 163 2.08 2.74 1.45
N GLU A 164 1.07 3.23 2.16
CA GLU A 164 -0.27 3.52 1.66
C GLU A 164 -0.27 4.61 0.58
N ALA A 165 0.38 5.74 0.86
CA ALA A 165 0.54 6.83 -0.11
C ALA A 165 1.40 6.38 -1.30
N SER A 166 2.53 5.72 -1.05
CA SER A 166 3.41 5.17 -2.08
C SER A 166 2.67 4.27 -3.06
N HIS A 167 1.92 3.30 -2.53
CA HIS A 167 1.19 2.31 -3.32
C HIS A 167 0.01 2.92 -4.09
N SER A 168 -0.80 3.76 -3.43
CA SER A 168 -2.04 4.29 -4.02
C SER A 168 -1.79 5.35 -5.05
N LEU A 169 -0.88 6.28 -4.75
CA LEU A 169 -0.64 7.46 -5.58
C LEU A 169 0.53 7.24 -6.55
N LYS A 170 1.24 6.11 -6.42
CA LYS A 170 2.41 5.74 -7.23
C LYS A 170 3.53 6.76 -7.14
N VAL A 171 3.72 7.32 -5.94
CA VAL A 171 4.86 8.19 -5.61
C VAL A 171 5.97 7.35 -4.95
N PRO A 172 7.24 7.75 -5.04
CA PRO A 172 8.33 7.08 -4.33
C PRO A 172 8.12 7.09 -2.81
N PHE A 173 8.51 6.02 -2.14
CA PHE A 173 8.65 5.99 -0.68
C PHE A 173 9.93 6.72 -0.30
N ILE A 174 9.95 7.43 0.83
CA ILE A 174 11.07 8.29 1.23
C ILE A 174 12.44 7.58 1.19
N LEU A 175 12.49 6.32 1.60
CA LEU A 175 13.73 5.54 1.60
C LEU A 175 14.27 5.24 0.19
N GLU A 176 13.43 5.28 -0.86
CA GLU A 176 13.91 5.17 -2.25
C GLU A 176 14.78 6.38 -2.67
N ALA A 177 14.62 7.53 -1.99
CA ALA A 177 15.37 8.76 -2.23
C ALA A 177 16.37 9.07 -1.10
N ALA A 178 16.71 8.08 -0.26
CA ALA A 178 17.51 8.29 0.95
C ALA A 178 18.90 8.90 0.70
N HIS A 179 19.50 8.64 -0.47
CA HIS A 179 20.80 9.20 -0.87
C HIS A 179 20.78 10.72 -1.12
N GLU A 180 19.60 11.29 -1.34
CA GLU A 180 19.41 12.72 -1.61
C GLU A 180 19.01 13.51 -0.36
N LEU A 181 18.82 12.82 0.76
CA LEU A 181 18.31 13.39 1.99
C LEU A 181 19.36 13.20 3.11
N PRO A 182 19.53 14.18 4.00
CA PRO A 182 20.43 14.07 5.14
C PRO A 182 19.83 13.18 6.24
N LEU A 183 19.45 11.94 5.92
CA LEU A 183 18.83 11.01 6.85
C LEU A 183 19.89 10.14 7.55
N LYS A 184 19.58 9.72 8.77
CA LYS A 184 20.38 8.79 9.58
C LYS A 184 19.48 7.79 10.27
N LEU A 185 19.94 6.55 10.37
CA LEU A 185 19.28 5.49 11.12
C LEU A 185 20.32 4.59 11.79
N GLU A 186 20.33 4.59 13.11
CA GLU A 186 21.14 3.66 13.90
C GLU A 186 20.33 2.39 14.18
N TYR A 187 20.53 1.37 13.37
CA TYR A 187 19.83 0.10 13.51
C TYR A 187 20.70 -1.08 13.06
N GLU A 188 20.69 -2.16 13.83
CA GLU A 188 21.28 -3.45 13.46
C GLU A 188 20.26 -4.57 13.71
N GLY A 189 19.93 -5.34 12.67
CA GLY A 189 18.93 -6.41 12.77
C GLY A 189 18.15 -6.67 11.48
N PRO A 190 17.11 -7.52 11.54
CA PRO A 190 16.25 -7.81 10.40
C PRO A 190 15.28 -6.66 10.10
N VAL A 191 14.84 -6.53 8.85
CA VAL A 191 13.89 -5.49 8.41
C VAL A 191 12.62 -6.15 7.87
N HIS A 192 11.46 -5.66 8.30
CA HIS A 192 10.17 -6.00 7.71
C HIS A 192 9.85 -5.08 6.54
N ILE A 193 9.62 -5.65 5.34
CA ILE A 193 9.16 -4.89 4.18
C ILE A 193 7.64 -4.98 4.08
N PRO A 194 6.91 -3.83 4.11
CA PRO A 194 5.47 -3.82 3.97
C PRO A 194 5.01 -4.42 2.65
N CYS A 195 3.94 -5.20 2.70
CA CYS A 195 3.29 -5.81 1.54
C CYS A 195 3.01 -4.83 0.38
N LEU A 196 2.72 -3.57 0.70
CA LEU A 196 2.45 -2.50 -0.28
C LEU A 196 3.70 -1.95 -0.98
N LEU A 197 4.89 -2.34 -0.53
CA LEU A 197 6.19 -1.88 -1.02
C LEU A 197 7.09 -3.04 -1.51
N LEU A 198 6.55 -4.24 -1.70
CA LEU A 198 7.35 -5.42 -2.09
C LEU A 198 8.08 -5.23 -3.42
N ASP A 199 7.42 -4.58 -4.39
CA ASP A 199 7.97 -4.22 -5.71
C ASP A 199 9.11 -3.19 -5.64
N LYS A 200 9.26 -2.52 -4.49
CA LYS A 200 10.27 -1.51 -4.19
C LYS A 200 11.32 -1.99 -3.19
N SER A 201 11.26 -3.26 -2.79
CA SER A 201 12.02 -3.78 -1.65
C SER A 201 13.53 -3.57 -1.77
N GLU A 202 14.13 -3.81 -2.93
CA GLU A 202 15.58 -3.63 -3.15
C GLU A 202 16.00 -2.17 -2.93
N ARG A 203 15.32 -1.22 -3.58
CA ARG A 203 15.61 0.21 -3.44
C ARG A 203 15.46 0.70 -2.00
N ILE A 204 14.46 0.18 -1.27
CA ILE A 204 14.25 0.51 0.13
C ILE A 204 15.40 -0.02 1.00
N LEU A 205 15.81 -1.27 0.79
CA LEU A 205 16.91 -1.89 1.54
C LEU A 205 18.23 -1.16 1.29
N ASP A 206 18.50 -0.75 0.06
CA ASP A 206 19.69 0.02 -0.26
C ASP A 206 19.63 1.43 0.36
N GLY A 207 18.46 2.07 0.33
CA GLY A 207 18.21 3.32 1.05
C GLY A 207 18.50 3.23 2.54
N LEU A 208 18.03 2.17 3.21
CA LEU A 208 18.30 1.90 4.63
C LEU A 208 19.80 1.74 4.91
N LYS A 209 20.54 1.02 4.08
CA LYS A 209 22.00 0.86 4.23
C LYS A 209 22.72 2.20 4.10
N ILE A 210 22.33 3.03 3.13
CA ILE A 210 22.92 4.35 2.87
C ILE A 210 22.81 5.26 4.10
N ILE A 211 21.70 5.18 4.82
CA ILE A 211 21.46 6.01 6.01
C ILE A 211 22.02 5.41 7.31
N GLY A 212 22.66 4.25 7.25
CA GLY A 212 23.43 3.68 8.37
C GLY A 212 22.90 2.36 8.95
N ALA A 213 21.82 1.78 8.42
CA ALA A 213 21.28 0.53 8.93
C ALA A 213 22.13 -0.69 8.51
N LYS A 214 22.40 -1.59 9.47
CA LYS A 214 23.03 -2.90 9.25
C LYS A 214 21.98 -4.00 9.22
N ILE A 215 21.62 -4.45 8.03
CA ILE A 215 20.51 -5.37 7.82
C ILE A 215 21.02 -6.82 7.89
N SER A 216 20.55 -7.60 8.87
CA SER A 216 20.91 -9.02 9.04
C SER A 216 19.93 -9.99 8.38
N GLY A 217 18.73 -9.53 8.01
CA GLY A 217 17.70 -10.34 7.37
C GLY A 217 16.54 -9.50 6.85
N VAL A 218 15.69 -10.10 6.01
CA VAL A 218 14.53 -9.41 5.42
C VAL A 218 13.28 -10.28 5.56
N ILE A 219 12.22 -9.70 6.12
CA ILE A 219 10.93 -10.37 6.33
C ILE A 219 9.92 -9.76 5.35
N LYS A 220 9.47 -10.54 4.36
CA LYS A 220 8.51 -10.11 3.32
C LYS A 220 7.12 -10.75 3.44
N ASP A 221 7.03 -11.91 4.08
CA ASP A 221 5.83 -12.75 4.04
C ASP A 221 4.87 -12.60 5.22
N SER A 222 5.19 -11.74 6.19
CA SER A 222 4.34 -11.50 7.35
C SER A 222 3.49 -10.23 7.18
N CYS A 223 2.19 -10.35 7.50
CA CYS A 223 1.33 -9.18 7.65
C CYS A 223 1.30 -8.77 9.12
N LEU A 224 1.78 -7.56 9.43
CA LEU A 224 1.92 -7.08 10.81
C LEU A 224 0.60 -6.88 11.56
N LYS A 225 -0.54 -6.94 10.86
CA LYS A 225 -1.87 -7.02 11.46
C LYS A 225 -2.13 -8.36 12.18
N ARG A 226 -1.22 -9.33 12.08
CA ARG A 226 -1.37 -10.68 12.64
C ARG A 226 -0.26 -11.04 13.61
N SER A 227 0.99 -10.82 13.21
CA SER A 227 2.14 -11.02 14.07
C SER A 227 3.18 -9.95 13.81
N VAL A 228 3.74 -9.41 14.89
CA VAL A 228 4.78 -8.39 14.85
C VAL A 228 6.12 -9.09 15.10
N PRO A 229 7.01 -9.21 14.09
CA PRO A 229 8.33 -9.78 14.29
C PRO A 229 9.25 -8.82 15.05
N ASP A 230 10.28 -9.34 15.71
CA ASP A 230 11.39 -8.51 16.22
C ASP A 230 12.28 -8.09 15.05
N ALA A 231 11.92 -6.96 14.43
CA ALA A 231 12.56 -6.38 13.26
C ALA A 231 12.30 -4.87 13.22
N LEU A 232 13.04 -4.15 12.37
CA LEU A 232 12.67 -2.79 11.99
C LEU A 232 11.40 -2.81 11.14
N ILE A 233 10.36 -2.11 11.59
CA ILE A 233 9.04 -2.08 10.98
C ILE A 233 8.87 -0.81 10.16
N LEU A 234 8.69 -0.97 8.84
CA LEU A 234 8.40 0.17 7.95
C LEU A 234 6.90 0.42 7.75
N CYS A 235 6.03 -0.50 8.22
CA CYS A 235 4.59 -0.35 8.11
C CYS A 235 4.07 0.46 9.32
N PRO A 236 3.49 1.65 9.12
CA PRO A 236 2.98 2.49 10.20
C PRO A 236 1.70 1.90 10.84
N ARG A 237 1.12 0.86 10.24
CA ARG A 237 -0.10 0.21 10.75
C ARG A 237 0.16 -0.90 11.77
N ALA A 238 1.40 -1.24 12.07
CA ALA A 238 1.69 -2.14 13.18
C ALA A 238 1.40 -1.43 14.50
N SER A 239 0.77 -2.13 15.44
CA SER A 239 0.38 -1.55 16.74
C SER A 239 1.56 -1.42 17.71
N THR A 240 2.61 -2.19 17.51
CA THR A 240 3.78 -2.30 18.38
C THR A 240 5.01 -2.61 17.56
N GLY A 241 6.18 -2.51 18.20
CA GLY A 241 7.48 -2.90 17.65
C GLY A 241 8.38 -1.69 17.41
N LYS A 242 9.53 -1.93 16.77
CA LYS A 242 10.54 -0.90 16.49
C LYS A 242 10.22 -0.26 15.14
N HIS A 243 9.58 0.90 15.13
CA HIS A 243 9.18 1.54 13.87
C HIS A 243 10.29 2.42 13.28
N LEU A 244 10.35 2.48 11.95
CA LEU A 244 11.19 3.45 11.24
C LEU A 244 10.90 4.89 11.70
N TYR A 245 9.62 5.20 11.91
CA TYR A 245 9.14 6.54 12.24
C TYR A 245 9.69 7.07 13.57
N ASP A 246 10.05 6.16 14.48
CA ASP A 246 10.60 6.48 15.79
C ASP A 246 12.12 6.65 15.76
N LEU A 247 12.79 5.97 14.83
CA LEU A 247 14.26 5.84 14.79
C LEU A 247 14.93 6.68 13.69
N LEU A 248 14.17 7.10 12.67
CA LEU A 248 14.73 7.89 11.57
C LEU A 248 14.98 9.32 12.03
N GLU A 249 16.23 9.76 11.90
CA GLU A 249 16.69 11.09 12.28
C GLU A 249 17.19 11.87 11.06
N VAL A 250 17.18 13.20 11.17
CA VAL A 250 17.88 14.10 10.25
C VAL A 250 19.27 14.39 10.80
N LYS A 251 20.32 14.20 9.99
CA LYS A 251 21.69 14.59 10.33
C LYS A 251 21.75 16.10 10.51
N THR A 252 21.91 16.55 11.75
CA THR A 252 22.37 17.91 12.04
C THR A 252 23.83 18.02 11.61
N LEU A 253 24.10 18.89 10.64
CA LEU A 253 25.45 19.28 10.22
C LEU A 253 26.11 20.17 11.27
#